data_AF-A0A7S1XSU6-F1
#
_entry.id   AF-A0A7S1XSU6-F1
#
_cell.length_a   1.000
_cell.length_b   1.000
_cell.length_c   1.000
_cell.angle_alpha   90.00
_cell.angle_beta   90.00
_cell.angle_gamma   90.00
#
_symmetry.space_group_name_H-M   'P 1'
#
loop_
_entity.id
_entity.type
_entity.pdbx_description
1 polymer ?
#
loop_
_entity_poly.entity_id
_entity_poly.type
_entity_poly.pdbx_seq_one_letter_code
_entity_poly.pdbx_strand_id
1 'polypeptide(L)'
;MSAAAGGAEGADEAPPPPENPALGRAESGLTCAVCLEATDFVRMPCCHTETSTTRFCVECITILCRDTGTNGRARCPVCRKWIALEQRDGGAIEVVAPRAHVAKCRLCCQRKEIADAGLCEACLFGTRIGAARYACDRCDRVQRIAHPMYRYQPTPDAFSSASWACHRGCGTYTHWRIHPDDVSRVMHIDPPPAWGPNE
;
A
#
# COMPACT_ATOMS: atom_id res chain seq x y z
N MET A 1 -25.15 58.17 -49.14
CA MET A 1 -24.68 57.00 -49.92
C MET A 1 -23.35 56.61 -49.31
N SER A 2 -23.32 55.86 -48.20
CA SER A 2 -23.58 54.42 -48.02
C SER A 2 -22.37 53.53 -48.33
N ALA A 3 -22.01 52.72 -47.31
CA ALA A 3 -21.27 51.44 -47.32
C ALA A 3 -19.74 51.51 -47.54
N ALA A 4 -18.86 50.70 -46.94
CA ALA A 4 -18.89 49.53 -46.03
C ALA A 4 -17.47 49.44 -45.39
N ALA A 5 -17.24 49.13 -44.10
CA ALA A 5 -17.30 47.85 -43.38
C ALA A 5 -16.31 46.74 -43.86
N GLY A 6 -15.58 46.16 -42.90
CA GLY A 6 -14.78 44.92 -43.01
C GLY A 6 -13.33 45.14 -42.56
N GLY A 7 -12.82 44.61 -41.44
CA GLY A 7 -13.14 43.36 -40.75
C GLY A 7 -11.82 42.59 -40.65
N ALA A 8 -11.10 42.74 -39.53
CA ALA A 8 -9.87 42.03 -39.25
C ALA A 8 -10.11 41.18 -38.01
N GLU A 9 -10.05 39.86 -38.14
CA GLU A 9 -9.83 38.92 -37.04
C GLU A 9 -9.66 37.50 -37.60
N GLY A 10 -8.64 36.79 -37.12
CA GLY A 10 -8.33 35.43 -37.53
C GLY A 10 -6.91 35.04 -37.13
N ALA A 11 -6.60 35.08 -35.83
CA ALA A 11 -5.42 34.43 -35.30
C ALA A 11 -5.68 32.92 -35.27
N ASP A 12 -4.84 32.19 -35.99
CA ASP A 12 -4.81 30.73 -36.11
C ASP A 12 -4.35 30.14 -34.76
N GLU A 13 -5.31 29.69 -33.95
CA GLU A 13 -5.05 29.00 -32.69
C GLU A 13 -4.83 27.51 -32.97
N ALA A 14 -3.59 27.06 -32.80
CA ALA A 14 -3.21 25.67 -32.98
C ALA A 14 -4.03 24.75 -32.05
N PRO A 15 -4.47 23.57 -32.51
CA PRO A 15 -5.28 22.66 -31.70
C PRO A 15 -4.50 22.18 -30.47
N PRO A 16 -5.18 22.01 -29.31
CA PRO A 16 -4.54 21.54 -28.09
C PRO A 16 -3.98 20.11 -28.28
N PRO A 17 -2.88 19.77 -27.58
CA PRO A 17 -2.29 18.44 -27.65
C PRO A 17 -3.29 17.37 -27.19
N PRO A 18 -3.18 16.13 -27.71
CA PRO A 18 -4.12 15.05 -27.38
C PRO A 18 -4.08 14.72 -25.88
N GLU A 19 -5.25 14.76 -25.24
CA GLU A 19 -5.45 14.38 -23.83
C GLU A 19 -5.06 12.90 -23.64
N ASN A 20 -4.18 12.61 -22.68
CA ASN A 20 -3.80 11.25 -22.34
C ASN A 20 -4.93 10.58 -21.52
N PRO A 21 -5.61 9.54 -22.03
CA PRO A 21 -6.74 8.89 -21.34
C PRO A 21 -6.36 8.20 -20.01
N ALA A 22 -5.06 8.09 -19.70
CA ALA A 22 -4.58 7.57 -18.42
C ALA A 22 -4.70 8.56 -17.24
N LEU A 23 -4.89 9.86 -17.50
CA LEU A 23 -4.93 10.91 -16.48
C LEU A 23 -6.37 11.42 -16.33
N GLY A 24 -6.98 11.22 -15.16
CA GLY A 24 -8.26 11.86 -14.83
C GLY A 24 -8.05 13.34 -14.46
N ARG A 25 -8.97 14.23 -14.86
CA ARG A 25 -8.93 15.64 -14.46
C ARG A 25 -8.98 15.77 -12.93
N ALA A 26 -8.19 16.70 -12.39
CA ALA A 26 -8.18 17.05 -10.97
C ALA A 26 -9.57 17.56 -10.54
N GLU A 27 -10.28 16.79 -9.71
CA GLU A 27 -11.45 17.28 -8.99
C GLU A 27 -10.95 18.17 -7.83
N SER A 28 -11.40 19.41 -7.80
CA SER A 28 -10.97 20.42 -6.81
C SER A 28 -11.16 19.92 -5.38
N GLY A 29 -10.05 19.70 -4.67
CA GLY A 29 -10.00 19.32 -3.26
C GLY A 29 -9.50 17.90 -2.97
N LEU A 30 -9.23 17.07 -3.98
CA LEU A 30 -8.60 15.76 -3.76
C LEU A 30 -7.07 15.90 -3.71
N THR A 31 -6.43 15.15 -2.80
CA THR A 31 -4.97 15.01 -2.72
C THR A 31 -4.58 13.53 -2.74
N CYS A 32 -3.32 13.25 -3.05
CA CYS A 32 -2.79 11.89 -2.99
C CYS A 32 -2.82 11.37 -1.54
N ALA A 33 -3.38 10.19 -1.29
CA ALA A 33 -3.45 9.58 0.03
C ALA A 33 -2.10 9.14 0.62
N VAL A 34 -0.99 9.32 -0.12
CA VAL A 34 0.37 8.98 0.34
C VAL A 34 1.16 10.25 0.63
N CYS A 35 1.32 11.17 -0.34
CA CYS A 35 2.09 12.41 -0.12
C CYS A 35 1.24 13.59 0.36
N LEU A 36 -0.09 13.53 0.23
CA LEU A 36 -1.03 14.61 0.57
C LEU A 36 -0.89 15.91 -0.25
N GLU A 37 -0.03 15.92 -1.28
CA GLU A 37 0.30 17.12 -2.05
C GLU A 37 -0.23 17.08 -3.50
N ALA A 38 -0.04 15.95 -4.19
CA ALA A 38 -0.30 15.87 -5.62
C ALA A 38 -1.80 15.82 -5.96
N THR A 39 -2.16 16.50 -7.06
CA THR A 39 -3.53 16.56 -7.62
C THR A 39 -3.71 15.76 -8.91
N ASP A 40 -2.62 15.25 -9.48
CA ASP A 40 -2.64 14.36 -10.65
C ASP A 40 -2.67 12.90 -10.19
N PHE A 41 -3.71 12.18 -10.61
CA PHE A 41 -4.03 10.87 -10.07
C PHE A 41 -3.92 9.75 -11.09
N VAL A 42 -3.40 8.61 -10.62
CA VAL A 42 -3.48 7.36 -11.35
C VAL A 42 -4.82 6.66 -11.09
N ARG A 43 -5.38 6.07 -12.15
CA ARG A 43 -6.50 5.14 -12.02
C ARG A 43 -5.96 3.75 -11.68
N MET A 44 -6.24 3.28 -10.48
CA MET A 44 -5.83 1.94 -10.02
C MET A 44 -6.66 0.85 -10.71
N PRO A 45 -6.11 0.02 -11.61
CA PRO A 45 -6.89 -0.96 -12.39
C PRO A 45 -7.53 -2.06 -11.52
N CYS A 46 -7.06 -2.24 -10.29
CA CYS A 46 -7.49 -3.31 -9.40
C CYS A 46 -8.73 -3.02 -8.56
N CYS A 47 -9.00 -1.75 -8.25
CA CYS A 47 -10.01 -1.33 -7.27
C CYS A 47 -10.49 0.12 -7.42
N HIS A 48 -10.10 0.83 -8.48
CA HIS A 48 -10.60 2.19 -8.72
C HIS A 48 -12.11 2.15 -8.98
N THR A 49 -12.83 3.01 -8.28
CA THR A 49 -14.20 3.40 -8.60
C THR A 49 -14.25 4.92 -8.75
N GLU A 50 -15.15 5.42 -9.59
CA GLU A 50 -15.32 6.86 -9.79
C GLU A 50 -15.65 7.56 -8.46
N THR A 51 -16.44 6.90 -7.61
CA THR A 51 -16.83 7.38 -6.28
C THR A 51 -15.75 7.26 -5.19
N SER A 52 -14.59 6.67 -5.48
CA SER A 52 -13.56 6.47 -4.45
C SER A 52 -12.94 7.80 -4.03
N THR A 53 -12.95 8.09 -2.74
CA THR A 53 -12.30 9.29 -2.16
C THR A 53 -10.80 9.13 -2.01
N THR A 54 -10.26 7.91 -2.17
CA THR A 54 -8.83 7.62 -2.04
C THR A 54 -8.18 7.66 -3.42
N ARG A 55 -7.22 8.58 -3.61
CA ARG A 55 -6.46 8.74 -4.86
C ARG A 55 -4.96 8.64 -4.61
N PHE A 56 -4.20 8.25 -5.63
CA PHE A 56 -2.75 8.16 -5.56
C PHE A 56 -2.13 8.88 -6.75
N CYS A 57 -1.01 9.57 -6.56
CA CYS A 57 -0.25 10.11 -7.68
C CYS A 57 0.67 9.04 -8.29
N VAL A 58 1.07 9.27 -9.55
CA VAL A 58 1.98 8.38 -10.29
C VAL A 58 3.28 8.16 -9.52
N GLU A 59 3.84 9.23 -8.95
CA GLU A 59 5.13 9.20 -8.26
C GLU A 59 5.09 8.31 -7.01
N CYS A 60 4.07 8.45 -6.17
CA CYS A 60 3.93 7.61 -4.96
C CYS A 60 3.79 6.13 -5.30
N ILE A 61 3.03 5.78 -6.34
CA ILE A 61 2.94 4.38 -6.79
C ILE A 61 4.26 3.92 -7.43
N THR A 62 4.98 4.83 -8.10
CA THR A 62 6.32 4.55 -8.64
C THR A 62 7.33 4.22 -7.57
N ILE A 63 7.40 5.02 -6.51
CA ILE A 63 8.22 4.76 -5.34
C ILE A 63 7.81 3.42 -4.71
N LEU A 64 6.51 3.19 -4.51
CA LEU A 64 6.00 1.94 -3.97
C LEU A 64 6.47 0.70 -4.76
N CYS A 65 6.36 0.73 -6.09
CA CYS A 65 6.79 -0.36 -6.96
C CYS A 65 8.32 -0.55 -7.02
N ARG A 66 9.10 0.53 -6.86
CA ARG A 66 10.58 0.48 -6.85
C ARG A 66 11.13 0.00 -5.50
N ASP A 67 10.63 0.55 -4.39
CA ASP A 67 11.25 0.43 -3.07
C ASP A 67 10.78 -0.80 -2.28
N THR A 68 9.76 -1.51 -2.77
CA THR A 68 9.28 -2.74 -2.12
C THR A 68 10.22 -3.93 -2.30
N GLY A 69 11.32 -3.80 -3.05
CA GLY A 69 12.31 -4.88 -3.25
C GLY A 69 11.73 -6.09 -3.98
N THR A 70 10.61 -5.90 -4.67
CA THR A 70 9.87 -6.92 -5.43
C THR A 70 10.04 -6.74 -6.93
N ASN A 71 11.21 -6.25 -7.36
CA ASN A 71 11.62 -6.00 -8.75
C ASN A 71 10.58 -5.21 -9.56
N GLY A 72 10.18 -4.02 -9.10
CA GLY A 72 9.26 -3.15 -9.85
C GLY A 72 7.78 -3.50 -9.69
N ARG A 73 7.43 -4.38 -8.74
CA ARG A 73 6.04 -4.74 -8.39
C ARG A 73 5.73 -4.31 -6.96
N ALA A 74 4.49 -3.99 -6.67
CA ALA A 74 4.02 -3.76 -5.30
C ALA A 74 2.59 -4.26 -5.09
N ARG A 75 2.11 -4.17 -3.85
CA ARG A 75 0.70 -4.41 -3.52
C ARG A 75 -0.04 -3.08 -3.55
N CYS A 76 -1.18 -3.04 -4.21
CA CYS A 76 -2.08 -1.89 -4.15
C CYS A 76 -2.32 -1.47 -2.68
N PRO A 77 -2.13 -0.19 -2.32
CA PRO A 77 -2.32 0.29 -0.94
C PRO A 77 -3.73 0.05 -0.39
N VAL A 78 -4.73 -0.05 -1.27
CA VAL A 78 -6.14 -0.25 -0.89
C VAL A 78 -6.50 -1.74 -0.85
N CYS A 79 -6.53 -2.40 -2.02
CA CYS A 79 -7.06 -3.76 -2.13
C CYS A 79 -5.99 -4.85 -2.06
N ARG A 80 -4.71 -4.47 -1.96
CA ARG A 80 -3.58 -5.38 -1.86
C ARG A 80 -3.47 -6.37 -3.02
N LYS A 81 -4.04 -6.12 -4.21
CA LYS A 81 -3.69 -6.88 -5.43
C LYS A 81 -2.28 -6.50 -5.90
N TRP A 82 -1.58 -7.41 -6.56
CA TRP A 82 -0.27 -7.11 -7.13
C TRP A 82 -0.40 -6.16 -8.33
N ILE A 83 0.43 -5.13 -8.33
CA ILE A 83 0.52 -4.12 -9.38
C ILE A 83 1.97 -3.96 -9.83
N ALA A 84 2.18 -3.55 -11.07
CA ALA A 84 3.48 -3.18 -11.61
C ALA A 84 3.35 -1.92 -12.47
N LEU A 85 4.47 -1.25 -12.72
CA LEU A 85 4.53 -0.13 -13.65
C LEU A 85 5.11 -0.59 -14.98
N GLU A 86 4.34 -0.38 -16.03
CA GLU A 86 4.78 -0.64 -17.38
C GLU A 86 5.86 0.38 -17.78
N GLN A 87 7.03 -0.12 -18.18
CA GLN A 87 8.19 0.72 -18.52
C GLN A 87 8.09 1.34 -19.92
N ARG A 88 7.14 0.90 -20.76
CA ARG A 88 7.13 1.22 -22.19
C ARG A 88 6.27 2.42 -22.60
N ASP A 89 5.16 2.69 -21.91
CA ASP A 89 4.22 3.75 -22.29
C ASP A 89 3.78 4.60 -21.09
N GLY A 90 4.49 5.70 -20.83
CA GLY A 90 4.01 6.78 -19.94
C GLY A 90 3.76 6.43 -18.47
N GLY A 91 4.19 5.26 -17.99
CA GLY A 91 4.06 4.85 -16.58
C GLY A 91 2.67 4.28 -16.21
N ALA A 92 1.98 3.64 -17.15
CA ALA A 92 0.72 2.96 -16.86
C ALA A 92 0.89 1.88 -15.76
N ILE A 93 -0.09 1.80 -14.85
CA ILE A 93 -0.12 0.77 -13.80
C ILE A 93 -0.96 -0.41 -14.29
N GLU A 94 -0.40 -1.61 -14.20
CA GLU A 94 -1.10 -2.85 -14.53
C GLU A 94 -1.31 -3.74 -13.29
N VAL A 95 -2.41 -4.49 -13.28
CA VAL A 95 -2.58 -5.61 -12.32
C VAL A 95 -1.81 -6.78 -12.85
N VAL A 96 -0.88 -7.29 -12.05
CA VAL A 96 -0.02 -8.39 -12.46
C VAL A 96 -0.30 -9.64 -11.64
N ALA A 97 -0.12 -10.81 -12.25
CA ALA A 97 -0.25 -12.07 -11.52
C ALA A 97 0.79 -12.15 -10.38
N PRO A 98 0.45 -12.73 -9.22
CA PRO A 98 1.44 -13.09 -8.19
C PRO A 98 2.64 -13.81 -8.80
N ARG A 99 3.84 -13.62 -8.23
CA ARG A 99 4.95 -14.52 -8.61
C ARG A 99 4.56 -15.92 -8.16
N ALA A 100 4.60 -16.88 -9.08
CA ALA A 100 4.25 -18.28 -8.79
C ALA A 100 5.23 -18.97 -7.81
N HIS A 101 6.21 -18.27 -7.25
CA HIS A 101 7.18 -18.84 -6.32
C HIS A 101 6.60 -18.96 -4.90
N VAL A 102 5.76 -19.97 -4.73
CA VAL A 102 5.25 -20.40 -3.43
C VAL A 102 6.29 -21.33 -2.79
N ALA A 103 6.94 -20.86 -1.74
CA ALA A 103 7.89 -21.65 -0.96
C ALA A 103 7.67 -21.44 0.55
N LYS A 104 8.41 -22.18 1.37
CA LYS A 104 8.35 -22.04 2.83
C LYS A 104 9.06 -20.74 3.24
N CYS A 105 8.34 -19.82 3.87
CA CYS A 105 8.96 -18.62 4.43
C CYS A 105 9.94 -19.00 5.56
N ARG A 106 11.15 -18.44 5.52
CA ARG A 106 12.19 -18.72 6.53
C ARG A 106 11.87 -18.20 7.94
N LEU A 107 10.94 -17.25 8.05
CA LEU A 107 10.59 -16.61 9.33
C LEU A 107 9.31 -17.19 9.94
N CYS A 108 8.19 -17.21 9.21
CA CYS A 108 6.93 -17.79 9.72
C CYS A 108 6.76 -19.28 9.44
N CYS A 109 7.68 -19.90 8.69
CA CYS A 109 7.63 -21.32 8.32
C CYS A 109 6.37 -21.77 7.56
N GLN A 110 5.51 -20.86 7.11
CA GLN A 110 4.33 -21.15 6.30
C GLN A 110 4.69 -21.19 4.81
N ARG A 111 4.03 -22.06 4.02
CA ARG A 111 4.11 -22.02 2.55
C ARG A 111 3.31 -20.82 2.05
N LYS A 112 4.01 -19.84 1.47
CA LYS A 112 3.44 -18.59 0.95
C LYS A 112 4.19 -18.16 -0.30
N GLU A 113 3.62 -17.21 -1.03
CA GLU A 113 4.37 -16.44 -2.01
C GLU A 113 5.55 -15.76 -1.30
N ILE A 114 6.76 -16.02 -1.82
CA ILE A 114 7.98 -15.41 -1.31
C ILE A 114 8.22 -14.11 -2.06
N ALA A 115 8.27 -13.02 -1.30
CA ALA A 115 8.50 -11.69 -1.85
C ALA A 115 9.98 -11.51 -2.20
N ASP A 116 10.86 -11.68 -1.21
CA ASP A 116 12.31 -11.51 -1.36
C ASP A 116 13.05 -12.24 -0.22
N ALA A 117 14.33 -12.56 -0.41
CA ALA A 117 15.24 -13.15 0.58
C ALA A 117 14.72 -14.41 1.32
N GLY A 118 13.80 -15.16 0.71
CA GLY A 118 13.15 -16.33 1.34
C GLY A 118 12.08 -15.96 2.37
N LEU A 119 11.63 -14.70 2.40
CA LEU A 119 10.60 -14.19 3.29
C LEU A 119 9.28 -13.96 2.56
N CYS A 120 8.17 -14.29 3.20
CA CYS A 120 6.87 -13.81 2.74
C CYS A 120 6.77 -12.30 2.98
N GLU A 121 5.89 -11.62 2.24
CA GLU A 121 5.74 -10.17 2.29
C GLU A 121 5.54 -9.63 3.71
N ALA A 122 4.70 -10.28 4.52
CA ALA A 122 4.43 -9.85 5.89
C ALA A 122 5.69 -9.90 6.78
N CYS A 123 6.47 -10.98 6.67
CA CYS A 123 7.73 -11.13 7.42
C CYS A 123 8.81 -10.16 6.92
N LEU A 124 8.90 -9.96 5.60
CA LEU A 124 9.83 -9.01 4.99
C LEU A 124 9.51 -7.59 5.43
N PHE A 125 8.24 -7.21 5.38
CA PHE A 125 7.73 -5.93 5.85
C PHE A 125 8.14 -5.67 7.29
N GLY A 126 7.76 -6.53 8.23
CA GLY A 126 8.08 -6.32 9.65
C GLY A 126 9.58 -6.39 9.97
N THR A 127 10.39 -7.03 9.12
CA THR A 127 11.86 -6.97 9.24
C THR A 127 12.39 -5.60 8.83
N ARG A 128 11.84 -4.97 7.79
CA ARG A 128 12.27 -3.64 7.31
C ARG A 128 11.83 -2.50 8.22
N ILE A 129 10.58 -2.52 8.69
CA ILE A 129 10.03 -1.46 9.54
C ILE A 129 10.36 -1.61 11.03
N GLY A 130 11.10 -2.65 11.40
CA GLY A 130 11.42 -3.00 12.78
C GLY A 130 10.31 -3.80 13.46
N ALA A 131 10.68 -5.02 13.89
CA ALA A 131 9.78 -5.98 14.53
C ALA A 131 9.08 -5.37 15.75
N ALA A 132 7.75 -5.45 15.78
CA ALA A 132 6.96 -4.98 16.90
C ALA A 132 7.11 -5.88 18.14
N ARG A 133 6.89 -5.28 19.31
CA ARG A 133 6.82 -5.98 20.59
C ARG A 133 5.41 -6.53 20.80
N TYR A 134 5.34 -7.73 21.36
CA TYR A 134 4.07 -8.38 21.70
C TYR A 134 4.13 -9.03 23.08
N ALA A 135 3.04 -8.94 23.83
CA ALA A 135 2.82 -9.67 25.07
C ALA A 135 2.18 -11.04 24.78
N CYS A 136 2.69 -12.07 25.46
CA CYS A 136 2.24 -13.45 25.35
C CYS A 136 0.96 -13.69 26.17
N ASP A 137 -0.08 -14.27 25.56
CA ASP A 137 -1.35 -14.62 26.20
C ASP A 137 -1.22 -15.56 27.42
N ARG A 138 -0.17 -16.36 27.48
CA ARG A 138 0.01 -17.37 28.54
C ARG A 138 0.96 -16.99 29.66
N CYS A 139 1.90 -16.08 29.42
CA CYS A 139 2.94 -15.77 30.41
C CYS A 139 3.29 -14.28 30.51
N ASP A 140 2.58 -13.43 29.77
CA ASP A 140 2.75 -11.97 29.69
C ASP A 140 4.14 -11.46 29.29
N ARG A 141 5.11 -12.36 29.07
CA ARG A 141 6.44 -11.98 28.62
C ARG A 141 6.38 -11.35 27.24
N VAL A 142 7.20 -10.31 27.08
CA VAL A 142 7.29 -9.57 25.83
C VAL A 142 8.36 -10.18 24.91
N GLN A 143 8.03 -10.32 23.63
CA GLN A 143 8.93 -10.75 22.57
C GLN A 143 8.78 -9.83 21.34
N ARG A 144 9.89 -9.60 20.62
CA ARG A 144 9.82 -8.99 19.28
C ARG A 144 9.50 -10.06 18.24
N ILE A 145 8.47 -9.81 17.42
CA ILE A 145 8.04 -10.72 16.35
C ILE A 145 8.01 -9.93 15.06
N ALA A 146 8.83 -10.35 14.08
CA ALA A 146 8.92 -9.67 12.78
C ALA A 146 7.69 -9.94 11.90
N HIS A 147 6.98 -11.05 12.10
CA HIS A 147 5.68 -11.23 11.47
C HIS A 147 4.66 -10.30 12.16
N PRO A 148 3.92 -9.44 11.43
CA PRO A 148 3.02 -8.45 12.00
C PRO A 148 1.75 -9.12 12.56
N MET A 149 1.86 -9.70 13.75
CA MET A 149 0.77 -10.40 14.45
C MET A 149 -0.43 -9.49 14.74
N TYR A 150 -0.19 -8.17 14.85
CA TYR A 150 -1.25 -7.19 15.04
C TYR A 150 -2.29 -7.17 13.91
N ARG A 151 -1.93 -7.61 12.69
CA ARG A 151 -2.88 -7.70 11.56
C ARG A 151 -3.98 -8.74 11.78
N TYR A 152 -3.82 -9.61 12.79
CA TYR A 152 -4.78 -10.63 13.17
C TYR A 152 -5.52 -10.29 14.47
N GLN A 153 -5.38 -9.06 14.97
CA GLN A 153 -6.07 -8.58 16.17
C GLN A 153 -7.30 -7.74 15.77
N PRO A 154 -8.46 -7.96 16.40
CA PRO A 154 -9.64 -7.12 16.15
C PRO A 154 -9.46 -5.69 16.70
N THR A 155 -8.73 -5.54 17.82
CA THR A 155 -8.39 -4.25 18.44
C THR A 155 -6.97 -4.32 19.03
N PRO A 156 -6.31 -3.17 19.32
CA PRO A 156 -4.96 -3.16 19.91
C PRO A 156 -4.88 -3.92 21.25
N ASP A 157 -5.97 -3.94 22.02
CA ASP A 157 -6.03 -4.56 23.33
C ASP A 157 -6.38 -6.06 23.30
N ALA A 158 -6.68 -6.61 22.13
CA ALA A 158 -7.04 -8.00 21.94
C ALA A 158 -5.86 -8.88 21.54
N PHE A 159 -5.95 -10.17 21.87
CA PHE A 159 -5.00 -11.17 21.39
C PHE A 159 -5.29 -11.53 19.93
N SER A 160 -4.22 -11.84 19.18
CA SER A 160 -4.29 -12.22 17.77
C SER A 160 -5.02 -13.55 17.56
N SER A 161 -5.80 -13.69 16.49
CA SER A 161 -6.39 -14.99 16.11
C SER A 161 -5.34 -16.01 15.63
N ALA A 162 -4.23 -15.54 15.05
CA ALA A 162 -3.09 -16.37 14.70
C ALA A 162 -2.18 -16.61 15.91
N SER A 163 -1.51 -17.77 15.94
CA SER A 163 -0.52 -18.10 16.98
C SER A 163 0.93 -17.96 16.50
N TRP A 164 1.84 -17.73 17.43
CA TRP A 164 3.30 -17.69 17.20
C TRP A 164 4.05 -18.30 18.40
N ALA A 165 5.26 -18.81 18.17
CA ALA A 165 6.07 -19.45 19.21
C ALA A 165 6.62 -18.44 20.24
N CYS A 166 6.39 -18.72 21.53
CA CYS A 166 6.93 -17.97 22.64
C CYS A 166 8.30 -18.53 23.06
N HIS A 167 9.38 -17.83 22.67
CA HIS A 167 10.75 -18.21 23.01
C HIS A 167 11.23 -17.61 24.33
N ARG A 168 10.41 -16.74 24.95
CA ARG A 168 10.78 -16.02 26.19
C ARG A 168 10.27 -16.70 27.46
N GLY A 169 9.33 -17.64 27.36
CA GLY A 169 8.71 -18.28 28.52
C GLY A 169 8.14 -19.66 28.19
N CYS A 170 7.01 -19.70 27.50
CA CYS A 170 6.24 -20.94 27.34
C CYS A 170 6.92 -22.05 26.52
N GLY A 171 7.85 -21.69 25.62
CA GLY A 171 8.51 -22.67 24.73
C GLY A 171 7.58 -23.29 23.69
N THR A 172 6.38 -22.74 23.48
CA THR A 172 5.35 -23.27 22.57
C THR A 172 4.55 -22.15 21.91
N TYR A 173 3.62 -22.50 21.03
CA TYR A 173 2.74 -21.57 20.33
C TYR A 173 1.65 -21.00 21.26
N THR A 174 1.35 -19.73 21.06
CA THR A 174 0.36 -18.96 21.83
C THR A 174 -0.12 -17.77 21.02
N HIS A 175 -1.10 -17.03 21.53
CA HIS A 175 -1.61 -15.81 20.94
C HIS A 175 -0.88 -14.59 21.49
N TRP A 176 -0.91 -13.50 20.73
CA TRP A 176 -0.07 -12.34 20.97
C TRP A 176 -0.89 -11.07 20.89
N ARG A 177 -0.71 -10.19 21.87
CA ARG A 177 -1.25 -8.83 21.87
C ARG A 177 -0.13 -7.85 21.59
N ILE A 178 -0.35 -6.84 20.76
CA ILE A 178 0.70 -5.83 20.49
C ILE A 178 1.03 -5.10 21.79
N HIS A 179 2.30 -4.74 21.99
CA HIS A 179 2.68 -3.93 23.13
C HIS A 179 2.14 -2.49 22.96
N PRO A 180 1.54 -1.86 23.99
CA PRO A 180 0.94 -0.52 23.90
C PRO A 180 1.85 0.54 23.25
N ASP A 181 3.12 0.59 23.66
CA ASP A 181 4.13 1.50 23.10
C ASP A 181 4.35 1.39 21.58
N ASP A 182 3.99 0.26 20.96
CA ASP A 182 4.19 0.05 19.52
C ASP A 182 2.91 0.36 18.70
N VAL A 183 1.77 0.62 19.35
CA VAL A 183 0.47 0.85 18.69
C VAL A 183 0.48 2.08 17.80
N SER A 184 0.90 3.24 18.33
CA SER A 184 0.92 4.51 17.56
C SER A 184 1.80 4.41 16.32
N ARG A 185 2.94 3.72 16.44
CA ARG A 185 3.84 3.46 15.30
C ARG A 185 3.15 2.60 14.24
N VAL A 186 2.51 1.50 14.63
CA VAL A 186 1.77 0.62 13.71
C VAL A 186 0.66 1.37 13.01
N MET A 187 -0.13 2.16 13.74
CA MET A 187 -1.21 2.95 13.15
C MET A 187 -0.73 4.00 12.15
N HIS A 188 0.50 4.50 12.31
CA HIS A 188 1.08 5.44 11.36
C HIS A 188 1.60 4.76 10.07
N ILE A 189 2.18 3.55 10.19
CA ILE A 189 2.89 2.91 9.07
C ILE A 189 2.11 1.80 8.35
N ASP A 190 1.22 1.10 9.07
CA ASP A 190 0.48 -0.07 8.60
C ASP A 190 -0.78 -0.28 9.46
N PRO A 191 -1.71 0.69 9.47
CA PRO A 191 -2.92 0.63 10.28
C PRO A 191 -3.74 -0.61 9.89
N PRO A 192 -4.01 -1.52 10.85
CA PRO A 192 -4.85 -2.68 10.57
C PRO A 192 -6.26 -2.23 10.23
N PRO A 193 -6.89 -2.73 9.15
CA PRO A 193 -8.26 -2.32 8.80
C PRO A 193 -9.28 -2.54 9.92
N ALA A 194 -9.04 -3.54 10.78
CA ALA A 194 -9.91 -3.85 11.91
C ALA A 194 -9.89 -2.81 13.04
N TRP A 195 -8.84 -1.98 13.13
CA TRP A 195 -8.68 -1.02 14.23
C TRP A 195 -9.35 0.33 13.96
N GLY A 196 -9.83 0.55 12.73
CA GLY A 196 -10.41 1.83 12.32
C GLY A 196 -9.35 2.92 12.07
N PRO A 197 -9.78 4.13 11.65
CA PRO A 197 -8.89 5.29 11.55
C PRO A 197 -8.42 5.73 12.94
N ASN A 198 -7.21 6.31 13.03
CA ASN A 198 -6.85 7.12 14.20
C ASN A 198 -7.79 8.34 14.22
N GLU A 199 -8.57 8.50 15.29
CA GLU A 199 -9.24 9.77 15.59
C GLU A 199 -8.24 10.83 16.07
#